data_AF-A0A967HHX8-F1
#
_entry.id   AF-A0A967HHX8-F1
#
_cell.length_a   1.000
_cell.length_b   1.000
_cell.length_c   1.000
_cell.angle_alpha   90.00
_cell.angle_beta   90.00
_cell.angle_gamma   90.00
#
_symmetry.space_group_name_H-M   'P 1'
#
loop_
_entity.id
_entity.type
_entity.pdbx_description
1 polymer ?
#
loop_
_entity_poly.entity_id
_entity_poly.type
_entity_poly.pdbx_seq_one_letter_code
_entity_poly.pdbx_strand_id
1 'polypeptide(L)'
;MTAPVRRRAEILAFGLALAAAGAVGAGAQEPFSHETHDPLFPLCEGCHEVGPAGATLYPPPELCGRCHDGDQAPTVAWSTPAVETAYEHPVHGPETGVELSCTDCHGAAGGVRLAVSSDACASCHVEHHGESARCRLCHSPSPRPDHEAAAHAGCAGAGCHAAEQVEDVRFDRELCLLCHPDRAEHRPGRTCGRCHAVGQPAG
;
A
#
# COMPACT_ATOMS: atom_id res chain seq x y z
N MET A 1 35.76 77.14 43.65
CA MET A 1 36.31 75.89 44.22
C MET A 1 35.10 74.95 44.34
N THR A 2 34.89 73.89 43.57
CA THR A 2 35.76 72.82 43.05
C THR A 2 35.25 72.28 41.69
N ALA A 3 36.10 71.49 41.04
CA ALA A 3 36.20 71.07 39.64
C ALA A 3 35.23 69.93 39.19
N PRO A 4 35.23 69.55 37.88
CA PRO A 4 34.21 68.73 37.21
C PRO A 4 34.56 67.23 37.12
N VAL A 5 33.60 66.37 36.77
CA VAL A 5 33.85 64.95 36.42
C VAL A 5 33.16 64.54 35.12
N ARG A 6 33.92 63.80 34.31
CA ARG A 6 33.70 63.33 32.94
C ARG A 6 33.19 61.88 32.90
N ARG A 7 32.48 61.56 31.79
CA ARG A 7 32.36 60.24 31.10
C ARG A 7 31.61 59.16 31.92
N ARG A 8 30.82 58.25 31.32
CA ARG A 8 31.13 57.34 30.20
C ARG A 8 29.85 56.89 29.48
N ALA A 9 29.95 56.71 28.16
CA ALA A 9 29.06 55.88 27.37
C ALA A 9 29.53 54.43 27.48
N GLU A 10 28.61 53.50 27.74
CA GLU A 10 28.84 52.06 27.60
C GLU A 10 27.67 51.40 26.88
N ILE A 11 28.07 50.42 26.07
CA ILE A 11 27.35 49.66 25.06
C ILE A 11 26.61 48.50 25.72
N LEU A 12 25.38 48.18 25.28
CA LEU A 12 24.89 46.80 25.37
C LEU A 12 24.02 46.45 24.15
N ALA A 13 24.67 45.80 23.19
CA ALA A 13 24.05 44.99 22.18
C ALA A 13 23.74 43.62 22.81
N PHE A 14 22.48 43.20 22.86
CA PHE A 14 22.13 41.82 23.21
C PHE A 14 20.76 41.45 22.66
N GLY A 15 20.71 40.34 21.92
CA GLY A 15 19.50 39.50 21.86
C GLY A 15 18.77 39.39 20.53
N LEU A 16 19.44 39.03 19.43
CA LEU A 16 18.76 38.34 18.31
C LEU A 16 18.83 36.83 18.58
N ALA A 17 17.86 36.31 19.34
CA ALA A 17 17.70 34.88 19.55
C ALA A 17 17.12 34.25 18.27
N LEU A 18 17.95 33.52 17.51
CA LEU A 18 17.50 32.64 16.45
C LEU A 18 16.71 31.48 17.08
N ALA A 19 15.39 31.51 16.95
CA ALA A 19 14.54 30.35 17.15
C ALA A 19 14.62 29.47 15.90
N ALA A 20 15.66 28.64 15.80
CA ALA A 20 15.70 27.54 14.85
C ALA A 20 14.83 26.40 15.42
N ALA A 21 13.51 26.50 15.22
CA ALA A 21 12.61 25.37 15.44
C ALA A 21 12.96 24.29 14.39
N GLY A 22 13.68 23.26 14.83
CA GLY A 22 14.03 22.13 13.99
C GLY A 22 12.77 21.42 13.50
N ALA A 23 12.55 21.45 12.20
CA ALA A 23 11.64 20.52 11.55
C ALA A 23 12.23 19.12 11.70
N VAL A 24 11.73 18.35 12.67
CA VAL A 24 11.97 16.91 12.71
C VAL A 24 11.27 16.35 11.49
N GLY A 25 12.04 16.05 10.45
CA GLY A 25 11.52 15.45 9.24
C GLY A 25 10.84 14.13 9.58
N ALA A 26 9.66 13.90 9.02
CA ALA A 26 9.08 12.58 8.94
C ALA A 26 10.01 11.71 8.08
N GLY A 27 11.04 11.13 8.71
CA GLY A 27 11.87 10.13 8.08
C GLY A 27 11.02 8.91 7.80
N ALA A 28 11.06 8.41 6.57
CA ALA A 28 10.48 7.12 6.26
C ALA A 28 11.04 6.08 7.22
N GLN A 29 10.17 5.26 7.83
CA GLN A 29 10.61 4.19 8.71
C GLN A 29 11.52 3.23 7.93
N GLU A 30 12.66 2.86 8.52
CA GLU A 30 13.52 1.82 7.97
C GLU A 30 12.72 0.50 7.88
N PRO A 31 12.88 -0.28 6.80
CA PRO A 31 12.21 -1.57 6.69
C PRO A 31 12.56 -2.49 7.85
N PHE A 32 11.57 -3.17 8.41
CA PHE A 32 11.78 -4.16 9.46
C PHE A 32 12.58 -5.38 8.94
N SER A 33 13.63 -5.78 9.65
CA SER A 33 14.48 -6.92 9.31
C SER A 33 14.09 -8.18 10.10
N HIS A 34 13.44 -9.14 9.44
CA HIS A 34 13.13 -10.44 10.02
C HIS A 34 14.41 -11.26 10.30
N GLU A 35 15.42 -11.17 9.43
CA GLU A 35 16.69 -11.89 9.60
C GLU A 35 17.39 -11.53 10.91
N THR A 36 17.34 -10.25 11.30
CA THR A 36 17.94 -9.79 12.56
C THR A 36 17.19 -10.31 13.79
N HIS A 37 15.89 -10.58 13.66
CA HIS A 37 15.00 -10.94 14.78
C HIS A 37 14.71 -12.46 14.86
N ASP A 38 14.98 -13.22 13.80
CA ASP A 38 14.76 -14.67 13.71
C ASP A 38 15.36 -15.47 14.88
N PRO A 39 16.59 -15.20 15.37
CA PRO A 39 17.14 -15.95 16.51
C PRO A 39 16.41 -15.73 17.83
N LEU A 40 15.69 -14.60 17.97
CA LEU A 40 14.95 -14.23 19.17
C LEU A 40 13.49 -14.70 19.11
N PHE A 41 12.95 -14.80 17.89
CA PHE A 41 11.55 -15.14 17.63
C PHE A 41 11.47 -16.24 16.56
N PRO A 42 11.77 -17.51 16.91
CA PRO A 42 11.78 -18.62 15.95
C PRO A 42 10.38 -19.03 15.46
N LEU A 43 9.33 -18.41 16.01
CA LEU A 43 7.92 -18.63 15.67
C LEU A 43 7.29 -17.30 15.31
N CYS A 44 6.46 -17.29 14.26
CA CYS A 44 5.79 -16.08 13.76
C CYS A 44 4.88 -15.45 14.82
N GLU A 45 4.26 -16.30 15.63
CA GLU A 45 3.36 -15.96 16.74
C GLU A 45 4.06 -15.19 17.87
N GLY A 46 5.40 -15.18 17.88
CA GLY A 46 6.18 -14.36 18.81
C GLY A 46 5.99 -12.86 18.60
N CYS A 47 5.66 -12.46 17.37
CA CYS A 47 5.43 -11.06 16.99
C CYS A 47 4.04 -10.81 16.39
N HIS A 48 3.49 -11.76 15.64
CA HIS A 48 2.24 -11.60 14.91
C HIS A 48 1.12 -12.36 15.60
N GLU A 49 0.05 -11.65 15.98
CA GLU A 49 -1.19 -12.30 16.39
C GLU A 49 -2.04 -12.59 15.14
N VAL A 50 -2.44 -13.84 14.95
CA VAL A 50 -3.46 -14.19 13.94
C VAL A 50 -4.81 -13.69 14.45
N GLY A 51 -5.16 -12.46 14.07
CA GLY A 51 -6.42 -11.83 14.43
C GLY A 51 -7.60 -12.30 13.57
N PRO A 52 -8.84 -11.94 13.97
CA PRO A 52 -10.03 -12.15 13.15
C PRO A 52 -9.95 -11.36 11.82
N ALA A 53 -10.87 -11.64 10.90
CA ALA A 53 -10.98 -10.94 9.62
C ALA A 53 -10.99 -9.41 9.81
N GLY A 54 -10.12 -8.72 9.08
CA GLY A 54 -9.91 -7.27 9.18
C GLY A 54 -8.93 -6.79 10.26
N ALA A 55 -8.36 -7.66 11.09
CA ALA A 55 -7.30 -7.27 12.03
C ALA A 55 -5.97 -7.06 11.28
N THR A 56 -5.28 -5.94 11.55
CA THR A 56 -3.92 -5.73 11.03
C THR A 56 -2.99 -6.75 11.67
N LEU A 57 -2.34 -7.58 10.86
CA LEU A 57 -1.33 -8.53 11.37
C LEU A 57 -0.02 -7.85 11.75
N TYR A 58 0.10 -6.53 11.61
CA TYR A 58 1.27 -5.82 12.10
C TYR A 58 1.31 -5.84 13.62
N PRO A 59 2.47 -6.12 14.25
CA PRO A 59 2.59 -6.05 15.69
C PRO A 59 2.27 -4.64 16.19
N PRO A 60 1.59 -4.52 17.34
CA PRO A 60 1.37 -3.23 17.97
C PRO A 60 2.73 -2.61 18.38
N PRO A 61 2.93 -1.28 18.29
CA PRO A 61 4.20 -0.62 18.65
C PRO A 61 4.68 -0.93 20.07
N GLU A 62 3.77 -1.20 20.98
CA GLU A 62 4.04 -1.61 22.35
C GLU A 62 4.85 -2.89 22.42
N LEU A 63 4.73 -3.79 21.44
CA LEU A 63 5.51 -5.03 21.40
C LEU A 63 6.99 -4.76 21.14
N CYS A 64 7.31 -3.84 20.22
CA CYS A 64 8.68 -3.42 19.94
C CYS A 64 9.32 -2.75 21.16
N GLY A 65 8.56 -1.91 21.86
CA GLY A 65 9.01 -1.18 23.05
C GLY A 65 9.41 -2.06 24.23
N ARG A 66 9.07 -3.36 24.24
CA ARG A 66 9.49 -4.29 25.30
C ARG A 66 10.99 -4.63 25.25
N CYS A 67 11.59 -4.54 24.07
CA CYS A 67 13.03 -4.78 23.87
C CYS A 67 13.77 -3.50 23.44
N HIS A 68 13.07 -2.58 22.77
CA HIS A 68 13.60 -1.28 22.33
C HIS A 68 13.20 -0.17 23.32
N ASP A 69 13.57 -0.36 24.59
CA ASP A 69 13.26 0.55 25.70
C ASP A 69 14.35 1.61 25.95
N GLY A 70 15.47 1.54 25.23
CA GLY A 70 16.65 2.37 25.44
C GLY A 70 17.69 1.78 26.40
N ASP A 71 17.32 0.73 27.14
CA ASP A 71 18.21 0.00 28.05
C ASP A 71 18.77 -1.26 27.36
N GLN A 72 17.91 -2.09 26.78
CA GLN A 72 18.31 -3.34 26.11
C GLN A 72 18.67 -3.12 24.63
N ALA A 73 17.94 -2.25 23.96
CA ALA A 73 18.19 -1.85 22.58
C ALA A 73 17.75 -0.40 22.35
N PRO A 74 18.33 0.30 21.35
CA PRO A 74 17.90 1.65 21.00
C PRO A 74 16.40 1.73 20.73
N THR A 75 15.74 2.78 21.21
CA THR A 75 14.31 3.01 20.98
C THR A 75 13.98 3.10 19.49
N VAL A 76 12.89 2.46 19.06
CA VAL A 76 12.44 2.50 17.67
C VAL A 76 11.09 3.20 17.55
N ALA A 77 10.91 3.98 16.49
CA ALA A 77 9.64 4.62 16.15
C ALA A 77 8.88 3.74 15.16
N TRP A 78 8.41 2.56 15.60
CA TRP A 78 7.61 1.67 14.77
C TRP A 78 6.16 2.18 14.66
N SER A 79 5.62 2.15 13.44
CA SER A 79 4.21 2.43 13.19
C SER A 79 3.67 1.50 12.11
N THR A 80 2.41 1.08 12.25
CA THR A 80 1.75 0.22 11.27
C THR A 80 1.73 0.90 9.90
N PRO A 81 2.33 0.28 8.85
CA PRO A 81 2.23 0.79 7.49
C PRO A 81 0.77 0.87 7.03
N ALA A 82 0.44 1.87 6.23
CA ALA A 82 -0.82 1.87 5.51
C ALA A 82 -0.81 0.75 4.45
N VAL A 83 -1.85 -0.08 4.43
CA VAL A 83 -2.04 -1.12 3.41
C VAL A 83 -2.89 -0.57 2.27
N GLU A 84 -2.42 -0.72 1.03
CA GLU A 84 -3.14 -0.27 -0.18
C GLU A 84 -4.07 -1.35 -0.76
N THR A 85 -3.91 -2.61 -0.34
CA THR A 85 -4.75 -3.75 -0.77
C THR A 85 -5.56 -4.29 0.41
N ALA A 86 -6.82 -4.62 0.16
CA ALA A 86 -7.71 -5.24 1.14
C ALA A 86 -7.45 -6.75 1.16
N TYR A 87 -6.27 -7.16 1.62
CA TYR A 87 -5.96 -8.57 1.84
C TYR A 87 -6.24 -8.94 3.30
N GLU A 88 -6.94 -10.04 3.50
CA GLU A 88 -7.22 -10.59 4.83
C GLU A 88 -6.86 -12.08 4.86
N HIS A 89 -6.11 -12.52 5.89
CA HIS A 89 -5.74 -13.93 6.02
C HIS A 89 -6.94 -14.87 6.17
N PRO A 90 -8.01 -14.53 6.92
CA PRO A 90 -9.13 -15.44 7.11
C PRO A 90 -9.85 -15.85 5.81
N VAL A 91 -9.84 -15.00 4.77
CA VAL A 91 -10.46 -15.38 3.48
C VAL A 91 -9.62 -16.40 2.69
N HIS A 92 -8.36 -16.60 3.06
CA HIS A 92 -7.45 -17.63 2.53
C HIS A 92 -7.11 -18.71 3.56
N GLY A 93 -7.86 -18.77 4.66
CA GLY A 93 -7.66 -19.73 5.73
C GLY A 93 -8.51 -21.00 5.57
N PRO A 94 -8.32 -21.98 6.47
CA PRO A 94 -9.02 -23.26 6.42
C PRO A 94 -10.55 -23.14 6.50
N GLU A 95 -11.08 -22.05 7.04
CA GLU A 95 -12.52 -21.77 7.12
C GLU A 95 -13.20 -21.63 5.75
N THR A 96 -12.44 -21.28 4.70
CA THR A 96 -12.94 -21.18 3.32
C THR A 96 -12.72 -22.47 2.51
N GLY A 97 -12.23 -23.54 3.15
CA GLY A 97 -11.90 -24.81 2.50
C GLY A 97 -10.59 -24.78 1.72
N VAL A 98 -9.77 -23.75 1.94
CA VAL A 98 -8.44 -23.58 1.36
C VAL A 98 -7.40 -23.85 2.43
N GLU A 99 -6.57 -24.88 2.23
CA GLU A 99 -5.49 -25.23 3.15
C GLU A 99 -4.17 -24.61 2.65
N LEU A 100 -3.88 -23.38 3.09
CA LEU A 100 -2.61 -22.71 2.86
C LEU A 100 -1.84 -22.57 4.18
N SER A 101 -0.55 -22.86 4.13
CA SER A 101 0.43 -22.53 5.16
C SER A 101 0.93 -21.10 4.99
N CYS A 102 1.48 -20.51 6.05
CA CYS A 102 2.11 -19.18 5.99
C CYS A 102 3.18 -19.11 4.88
N THR A 103 3.89 -20.21 4.65
CA THR A 103 4.96 -20.31 3.66
C THR A 103 4.50 -20.41 2.22
N ASP A 104 3.22 -20.67 1.98
CA ASP A 104 2.67 -20.71 0.61
C ASP A 104 2.54 -19.30 0.01
N CYS A 105 2.39 -18.27 0.87
CA CYS A 105 2.39 -16.87 0.45
C CYS A 105 3.66 -16.11 0.86
N HIS A 106 4.30 -16.48 1.96
CA HIS A 106 5.46 -15.77 2.52
C HIS A 106 6.75 -16.61 2.43
N GLY A 107 7.82 -16.03 1.87
CA GLY A 107 9.16 -16.65 1.90
C GLY A 107 9.80 -16.96 0.54
N ALA A 108 9.13 -16.66 -0.58
CA ALA A 108 9.75 -16.79 -1.90
C ALA A 108 10.75 -15.64 -2.19
N ALA A 109 11.98 -16.04 -2.57
CA ALA A 109 13.16 -15.23 -2.90
C ALA A 109 13.88 -14.54 -1.72
N GLY A 110 14.60 -15.34 -0.92
CA GLY A 110 15.71 -14.86 -0.08
C GLY A 110 15.35 -14.25 1.27
N GLY A 111 14.12 -14.41 1.75
CA GLY A 111 13.70 -14.00 3.10
C GLY A 111 12.18 -13.91 3.24
N VAL A 112 11.70 -13.85 4.48
CA VAL A 112 10.27 -13.67 4.82
C VAL A 112 9.82 -12.28 4.36
N ARG A 113 9.31 -12.19 3.13
CA ARG A 113 8.55 -11.02 2.68
C ARG A 113 7.13 -11.18 3.18
N LEU A 114 6.79 -10.43 4.24
CA LEU A 114 5.39 -10.27 4.68
C LEU A 114 4.57 -9.39 3.72
N ALA A 115 5.19 -8.83 2.69
CA ALA A 115 4.50 -8.18 1.59
C ALA A 115 4.20 -9.20 0.48
N VAL A 116 2.92 -9.42 0.22
CA VAL A 116 2.44 -10.17 -0.95
C VAL A 116 2.31 -9.17 -2.10
N SER A 117 3.00 -9.42 -3.22
CA SER A 117 2.85 -8.60 -4.43
C SER A 117 1.60 -9.02 -5.22
N SER A 118 1.14 -8.17 -6.14
CA SER A 118 0.13 -8.55 -7.13
C SER A 118 0.49 -9.85 -7.88
N ASP A 119 1.79 -10.03 -8.17
CA ASP A 119 2.30 -11.23 -8.84
C ASP A 119 2.15 -12.49 -7.98
N ALA A 120 2.28 -12.36 -6.65
CA ALA A 120 2.05 -13.46 -5.73
C ALA A 120 0.57 -13.87 -5.71
N CYS A 121 -0.37 -12.92 -5.80
CA CYS A 121 -1.80 -13.23 -5.96
C CYS A 121 -2.08 -14.01 -7.25
N ALA A 122 -1.42 -13.62 -8.35
CA ALA A 122 -1.60 -14.24 -9.67
C ALA A 122 -1.11 -15.70 -9.73
N SER A 123 -0.28 -16.14 -8.78
CA SER A 123 0.19 -17.53 -8.71
C SER A 123 -0.95 -18.54 -8.46
N CYS A 124 -2.02 -18.12 -7.76
CA CYS A 124 -3.23 -18.91 -7.54
C CYS A 124 -4.45 -18.34 -8.31
N HIS A 125 -4.56 -17.02 -8.41
CA HIS A 125 -5.66 -16.34 -9.13
C HIS A 125 -5.29 -16.05 -10.59
N VAL A 126 -5.09 -17.11 -11.37
CA VAL A 126 -4.62 -17.03 -12.77
C VAL A 126 -5.59 -16.31 -13.72
N GLU A 127 -6.88 -16.21 -13.36
CA GLU A 127 -7.92 -15.56 -14.16
C GLU A 127 -8.28 -14.16 -13.63
N HIS A 128 -7.27 -13.32 -13.43
CA HIS A 128 -7.47 -11.92 -13.01
C HIS A 128 -8.39 -11.13 -13.99
N HIS A 129 -8.37 -11.50 -15.27
CA HIS A 129 -9.19 -10.91 -16.35
C HIS A 129 -10.35 -11.82 -16.79
N GLY A 130 -10.92 -12.63 -15.88
CA GLY A 130 -12.12 -13.43 -16.17
C GLY A 130 -13.41 -12.60 -16.11
N GLU A 131 -14.45 -13.03 -16.85
CA GLU A 131 -15.79 -12.40 -16.84
C GLU A 131 -16.44 -12.36 -15.44
N SER A 132 -16.00 -13.25 -14.55
CA SER A 132 -16.44 -13.36 -13.16
C SER A 132 -15.59 -12.53 -12.19
N ALA A 133 -14.59 -11.78 -12.67
CA ALA A 133 -13.69 -11.01 -11.83
C ALA A 133 -14.44 -9.94 -11.03
N ARG A 134 -14.21 -9.95 -9.70
CA ARG A 134 -14.81 -9.02 -8.76
C ARG A 134 -13.71 -8.14 -8.14
N CYS A 135 -13.26 -7.13 -8.90
CA CYS A 135 -12.08 -6.31 -8.57
C CYS A 135 -12.08 -5.76 -7.12
N ARG A 136 -13.26 -5.33 -6.63
CA ARG A 136 -13.47 -4.81 -5.28
C ARG A 136 -13.25 -5.80 -4.14
N LEU A 137 -13.12 -7.11 -4.43
CA LEU A 137 -12.81 -8.10 -3.41
C LEU A 137 -11.35 -8.00 -2.97
N CYS A 138 -10.46 -7.47 -3.82
CA CYS A 138 -9.03 -7.38 -3.52
C CYS A 138 -8.53 -5.92 -3.48
N HIS A 139 -9.15 -5.02 -4.25
CA HIS A 139 -8.77 -3.61 -4.31
C HIS A 139 -9.71 -2.72 -3.51
N SER A 140 -9.14 -1.85 -2.67
CA SER A 140 -9.86 -0.82 -1.93
C SER A 140 -9.11 0.52 -2.02
N PRO A 141 -9.63 1.55 -2.72
CA PRO A 141 -10.93 1.56 -3.39
C PRO A 141 -10.99 0.65 -4.62
N SER A 142 -12.21 0.34 -5.08
CA SER A 142 -12.40 -0.34 -6.37
C SER A 142 -11.69 0.46 -7.46
N PRO A 143 -10.90 -0.19 -8.34
CA PRO A 143 -10.23 0.49 -9.45
C PRO A 143 -11.22 0.94 -10.52
N ARG A 144 -12.52 0.63 -10.37
CA ARG A 144 -13.61 1.20 -11.16
C ARG A 144 -14.20 2.42 -10.44
N PRO A 145 -13.71 3.65 -10.66
CA PRO A 145 -14.48 4.85 -10.33
C PRO A 145 -15.63 5.02 -11.32
N ASP A 146 -16.59 5.90 -10.99
CA ASP A 146 -17.39 6.56 -12.03
C ASP A 146 -16.38 7.18 -13.01
N HIS A 147 -16.41 6.75 -14.27
CA HIS A 147 -15.35 7.06 -15.21
C HIS A 147 -15.86 7.72 -16.48
N GLU A 148 -14.99 8.56 -17.04
CA GLU A 148 -15.23 9.26 -18.30
C GLU A 148 -14.79 8.41 -19.50
N ALA A 149 -15.03 8.90 -20.73
CA ALA A 149 -14.63 8.23 -21.96
C ALA A 149 -13.12 7.89 -21.98
N ALA A 150 -12.29 8.66 -21.28
CA ALA A 150 -10.85 8.43 -21.16
C ALA A 150 -10.49 7.06 -20.56
N ALA A 151 -11.33 6.48 -19.69
CA ALA A 151 -11.09 5.14 -19.15
C ALA A 151 -11.19 4.03 -20.20
N HIS A 152 -11.83 4.32 -21.34
CA HIS A 152 -11.90 3.43 -22.48
C HIS A 152 -10.75 3.62 -23.47
N ALA A 153 -9.77 4.50 -23.19
CA ALA A 153 -8.60 4.66 -24.04
C ALA A 153 -7.59 3.50 -23.90
N GLY A 154 -7.74 2.65 -22.88
CA GLY A 154 -6.86 1.51 -22.62
C GLY A 154 -6.80 1.20 -21.13
N CYS A 155 -6.08 0.14 -20.76
CA CYS A 155 -5.95 -0.27 -19.36
C CYS A 155 -5.29 0.80 -18.48
N ALA A 156 -4.40 1.62 -19.05
CA ALA A 156 -3.82 2.77 -18.36
C ALA A 156 -4.82 3.93 -18.20
N GLY A 157 -5.68 4.16 -19.19
CA GLY A 157 -6.79 5.12 -19.06
C GLY A 157 -7.76 4.72 -17.94
N ALA A 158 -7.95 3.42 -17.72
CA ALA A 158 -8.73 2.88 -16.61
C ALA A 158 -7.99 2.91 -15.25
N GLY A 159 -6.71 3.32 -15.23
CA GLY A 159 -5.90 3.38 -14.01
C GLY A 159 -5.37 2.03 -13.51
N CYS A 160 -5.49 0.96 -14.29
CA CYS A 160 -5.09 -0.39 -13.87
C CYS A 160 -3.60 -0.70 -14.13
N HIS A 161 -3.01 -0.11 -15.18
CA HIS A 161 -1.62 -0.36 -15.59
C HIS A 161 -0.92 0.95 -15.95
N ALA A 162 0.41 0.96 -15.94
CA ALA A 162 1.14 2.05 -16.59
C ALA A 162 0.99 1.96 -18.11
N ALA A 163 1.04 3.10 -18.81
CA ALA A 163 0.81 3.17 -20.25
C ALA A 163 1.81 2.33 -21.05
N GLU A 164 3.04 2.19 -20.56
CA GLU A 164 4.10 1.45 -21.23
C GLU A 164 3.96 -0.08 -21.10
N GLN A 165 3.06 -0.56 -20.24
CA GLN A 165 2.92 -1.98 -19.91
C GLN A 165 1.91 -2.72 -20.80
N VAL A 166 1.10 -2.01 -21.58
CA VAL A 166 0.01 -2.62 -22.33
C VAL A 166 -0.11 -1.99 -23.72
N GLU A 167 0.45 -2.67 -24.72
CA GLU A 167 0.30 -2.28 -26.13
C GLU A 167 -0.80 -3.13 -26.81
N ASP A 168 -1.57 -2.48 -27.69
CA ASP A 168 -2.54 -3.11 -28.61
C ASP A 168 -3.71 -3.89 -27.96
N VAL A 169 -4.44 -3.23 -27.05
CA VAL A 169 -5.67 -3.80 -26.47
C VAL A 169 -6.85 -3.61 -27.42
N ARG A 170 -7.46 -4.73 -27.82
CA ARG A 170 -8.73 -4.70 -28.58
C ARG A 170 -9.91 -4.67 -27.62
N PHE A 171 -10.78 -3.68 -27.80
CA PHE A 171 -12.05 -3.58 -27.09
C PHE A 171 -13.12 -4.45 -27.76
N ASP A 172 -13.13 -5.74 -27.38
CA ASP A 172 -14.21 -6.68 -27.70
C ASP A 172 -15.22 -6.80 -26.54
N ARG A 173 -16.22 -7.68 -26.71
CA ARG A 173 -17.30 -7.81 -25.72
C ARG A 173 -16.74 -8.36 -24.42
N GLU A 174 -15.89 -9.36 -24.53
CA GLU A 174 -15.25 -10.08 -23.45
C GLU A 174 -14.49 -9.08 -22.56
N LEU A 175 -13.67 -8.21 -23.15
CA LEU A 175 -12.97 -7.15 -22.41
C LEU A 175 -13.94 -6.17 -21.73
N CYS A 176 -15.01 -5.74 -22.41
CA CYS A 176 -16.00 -4.83 -21.80
C CYS A 176 -16.69 -5.47 -20.59
N LEU A 177 -16.99 -6.78 -20.64
CA LEU A 177 -17.64 -7.49 -19.54
C LEU A 177 -16.73 -7.67 -18.33
N LEU A 178 -15.41 -7.58 -18.49
CA LEU A 178 -14.47 -7.51 -17.36
C LEU A 178 -14.71 -6.30 -16.47
N CYS A 179 -15.22 -5.20 -17.03
CA CYS A 179 -15.54 -3.97 -16.31
C CYS A 179 -17.04 -3.79 -16.06
N HIS A 180 -17.88 -4.39 -16.90
CA HIS A 180 -19.34 -4.25 -16.87
C HIS A 180 -20.05 -5.61 -16.81
N PRO A 181 -19.81 -6.45 -15.78
CA PRO A 181 -20.40 -7.78 -15.71
C PRO A 181 -21.93 -7.75 -15.61
N ASP A 182 -22.51 -6.66 -15.10
CA ASP A 182 -23.96 -6.40 -15.07
C ASP A 182 -24.57 -6.21 -16.47
N ARG A 183 -23.74 -6.12 -17.51
CA ARG A 183 -24.14 -5.98 -18.91
C ARG A 183 -24.00 -7.27 -19.71
N ALA A 184 -23.71 -8.40 -19.07
CA ALA A 184 -23.60 -9.70 -19.73
C ALA A 184 -24.84 -10.06 -20.56
N GLU A 185 -26.03 -9.71 -20.08
CA GLU A 185 -27.31 -9.95 -20.78
C GLU A 185 -27.69 -8.85 -21.78
N HIS A 186 -26.94 -7.75 -21.83
CA HIS A 186 -27.19 -6.68 -22.79
C HIS A 186 -26.73 -7.11 -24.19
N ARG A 187 -27.69 -7.38 -25.07
CA ARG A 187 -27.46 -7.74 -26.48
C ARG A 187 -26.50 -8.94 -26.62
N PRO A 188 -26.88 -10.14 -26.18
CA PRO A 188 -26.01 -11.31 -26.19
C PRO A 188 -25.45 -11.59 -27.60
N GLY A 189 -24.17 -11.95 -27.66
CA GLY A 189 -23.45 -12.24 -28.91
C GLY A 189 -23.12 -11.03 -29.79
N ARG A 190 -23.31 -9.79 -29.29
CA ARG A 190 -22.92 -8.56 -30.02
C ARG A 190 -21.71 -7.89 -29.35
N THR A 191 -20.82 -7.34 -30.17
CA THR A 191 -19.69 -6.52 -29.68
C THR A 191 -20.15 -5.12 -29.29
N CYS A 192 -19.65 -4.61 -28.17
CA CYS A 192 -20.07 -3.34 -27.59
C CYS A 192 -19.73 -2.15 -28.51
N GLY A 193 -18.54 -2.18 -29.12
CA GLY A 193 -18.03 -1.13 -30.02
C GLY A 193 -18.85 -0.84 -31.27
N ARG A 194 -19.81 -1.72 -31.62
CA ARG A 194 -20.74 -1.44 -32.75
C ARG A 194 -21.79 -0.38 -32.42
N CYS A 195 -22.15 -0.23 -31.15
CA CYS A 195 -23.18 0.72 -30.72
C CYS A 195 -22.64 1.78 -29.77
N HIS A 196 -21.55 1.48 -29.05
CA HIS A 196 -20.88 2.40 -28.15
C HIS A 196 -19.55 2.84 -28.75
N ALA A 197 -19.41 4.16 -28.97
CA ALA A 197 -18.15 4.74 -29.41
C ALA A 197 -17.20 4.82 -28.21
N VAL A 198 -16.47 3.72 -27.97
CA VAL A 198 -15.45 3.59 -26.92
C VAL A 198 -14.09 3.32 -27.57
N GLY A 199 -13.02 3.92 -27.04
CA GLY A 199 -11.65 3.66 -27.50
C GLY A 199 -11.25 4.25 -28.85
N GLN A 200 -12.06 5.13 -29.45
CA GLN A 200 -11.57 5.94 -30.57
C GLN A 200 -10.80 7.14 -30.00
N PRO A 201 -9.57 7.42 -30.44
CA PRO A 201 -8.90 8.66 -30.08
C PRO A 201 -9.79 9.81 -30.52
N ALA A 202 -9.92 10.84 -29.67
CA ALA A 202 -10.55 12.09 -30.08
C ALA A 202 -9.78 12.61 -31.29
N GLY A 203 -10.44 12.64 -32.45
CA GLY A 203 -9.86 13.15 -33.70
C GLY A 203 -9.63 14.64 -33.66
#